data_AF-A0A9D9DJ05-F1
#
_entry.id   AF-A0A9D9DJ05-F1
#
_cell.length_a   1.000
_cell.length_b   1.000
_cell.length_c   1.000
_cell.angle_alpha   90.00
_cell.angle_beta   90.00
_cell.angle_gamma   90.00
#
_symmetry.space_group_name_H-M   'P 1'
#
loop_
_entity.id
_entity.type
_entity.pdbx_description
1 polymer ?
#
loop_
_entity_poly.entity_id
_entity_poly.type
_entity_poly.pdbx_seq_one_letter_code
_entity_poly.pdbx_strand_id
1 'polypeptide(L)' 'MLKEKYQPVSISTPYITLGQLLKYLSIIDNGSMAKYFLNDNEVFVNDCITVSRGKKLYPGDKININNSLFFEITK' A
#
# COMPACT_ATOMS: atom_id res chain seq x y z
N MET A 1 -3.10 11.07 19.40
CA MET A 1 -4.53 10.92 19.07
C MET A 1 -4.71 10.90 17.54
N LEU A 2 -4.06 9.96 16.83
CA LEU A 2 -4.10 9.84 15.35
C LEU A 2 -4.07 8.38 14.86
N LYS A 3 -4.33 7.40 15.75
CA LYS A 3 -4.28 5.96 15.40
C LYS A 3 -5.54 5.47 14.65
N GLU A 4 -6.59 6.27 14.54
CA GLU A 4 -7.89 5.81 14.01
C GLU A 4 -7.99 5.79 12.48
N LYS A 5 -6.98 6.30 11.76
CA LYS A 5 -7.06 6.39 10.29
C LYS A 5 -6.63 5.11 9.57
N TYR A 6 -5.69 4.36 10.11
CA TYR A 6 -5.01 3.28 9.40
C TYR A 6 -5.67 1.92 9.62
N GLN A 7 -6.05 1.26 8.53
CA GLN A 7 -6.51 -0.13 8.53
C GLN A 7 -5.31 -1.08 8.58
N PRO A 8 -5.23 -2.00 9.55
CA PRO A 8 -4.12 -2.93 9.66
C PRO A 8 -4.19 -4.00 8.55
N VAL A 9 -3.04 -4.32 7.96
CA VAL A 9 -2.86 -5.40 6.99
C VAL A 9 -1.79 -6.35 7.51
N SER A 10 -2.22 -7.50 8.04
CA SER A 10 -1.29 -8.52 8.53
C SER A 10 -0.64 -9.28 7.37
N ILE A 11 0.68 -9.45 7.47
CA ILE A 11 1.47 -10.25 6.53
C ILE A 11 2.18 -11.39 7.25
N SER A 12 2.15 -12.58 6.66
CA SER A 12 2.89 -13.75 7.16
C SER A 12 4.32 -13.81 6.64
N THR A 13 4.62 -13.10 5.56
CA THR A 13 5.94 -13.00 4.94
C THR A 13 6.76 -11.87 5.58
N PRO A 14 8.10 -11.85 5.39
CA PRO A 14 8.93 -10.76 5.90
C PRO A 14 8.57 -9.38 5.32
N TYR A 15 7.97 -9.34 4.13
CA TYR A 15 7.48 -8.14 3.45
C TYR A 15 6.39 -8.51 2.44
N ILE A 16 5.60 -7.52 2.03
CA ILE A 16 4.71 -7.57 0.87
C ILE A 16 5.14 -6.48 -0.13
N THR A 17 4.95 -6.67 -1.42
CA THR A 17 5.19 -5.58 -2.39
C THR A 17 3.96 -4.69 -2.53
N LEU A 18 4.14 -3.42 -2.90
CA LEU A 18 3.04 -2.48 -3.10
C LEU A 18 2.01 -3.02 -4.12
N GLY A 19 2.45 -3.62 -5.22
CA GLY A 19 1.54 -4.24 -6.20
C GLY A 19 0.76 -5.44 -5.62
N GLN A 20 1.38 -6.25 -4.76
CA GLN A 20 0.68 -7.34 -4.08
C GLN A 20 -0.33 -6.82 -3.05
N LEU A 21 0.02 -5.76 -2.31
CA LEU A 21 -0.89 -5.10 -1.39
C LEU A 21 -2.13 -4.57 -2.12
N LEU A 22 -1.94 -3.83 -3.22
CA LEU A 22 -3.06 -3.30 -4.01
C LEU A 22 -3.97 -4.42 -4.51
N LYS A 23 -3.40 -5.56 -4.93
CA LYS A 23 -4.18 -6.73 -5.34
C LYS A 23 -4.92 -7.36 -4.15
N TYR A 24 -4.25 -7.49 -3.00
CA TYR A 24 -4.83 -8.06 -1.79
C TYR A 24 -6.03 -7.24 -1.29
N LEU A 25 -5.95 -5.91 -1.40
CA LEU A 25 -7.03 -4.98 -1.06
C LEU A 25 -8.12 -4.88 -2.14
N SER A 26 -8.06 -5.70 -3.19
CA SER A 26 -8.97 -5.67 -4.34
C SER A 26 -9.07 -4.30 -5.03
N ILE A 27 -8.01 -3.49 -4.93
CA ILE A 27 -7.90 -2.19 -5.63
C ILE A 27 -7.56 -2.42 -7.11
N ILE A 28 -6.84 -3.50 -7.40
CA ILE A 28 -6.51 -3.94 -8.76
C ILE A 28 -6.78 -5.43 -8.92
N ASP A 29 -7.21 -5.84 -10.11
CA ASP A 29 -7.49 -7.25 -10.41
C ASP A 29 -6.23 -8.04 -10.81
N ASN A 30 -5.29 -7.38 -11.50
CA ASN A 30 -4.10 -8.01 -12.05
C ASN A 30 -2.85 -7.15 -11.89
N GLY A 31 -1.67 -7.79 -11.91
CA GLY A 31 -0.39 -7.11 -11.68
C GLY A 31 -0.01 -6.08 -12.74
N SER A 32 -0.54 -6.21 -13.96
CA SER A 32 -0.39 -5.23 -15.04
C SER A 32 -1.11 -3.91 -14.74
N MET A 33 -2.26 -3.94 -14.05
CA MET A 33 -2.99 -2.73 -13.65
C MET A 33 -2.28 -1.91 -12.59
N ALA A 34 -1.37 -2.51 -11.82
CA ALA A 34 -0.60 -1.78 -10.80
C ALA A 34 0.18 -0.60 -11.38
N LYS A 35 0.66 -0.71 -12.63
CA LYS A 35 1.41 0.38 -13.28
C LYS A 35 0.51 1.59 -13.54
N TYR A 36 -0.67 1.35 -14.12
CA TYR A 36 -1.62 2.42 -14.44
C TYR A 36 -2.17 3.03 -13.15
N PHE A 37 -2.56 2.19 -12.19
CA PHE A 37 -3.05 2.65 -10.89
C PHE A 37 -2.06 3.59 -10.19
N LEU A 38 -0.77 3.22 -10.12
CA LEU A 38 0.26 4.05 -9.46
C LEU A 38 0.65 5.31 -10.24
N ASN A 39 0.32 5.39 -11.53
CA ASN A 39 0.49 6.61 -12.31
C ASN A 39 -0.70 7.55 -12.16
N ASP A 40 -1.91 7.00 -12.02
CA ASP A 40 -3.15 7.76 -11.98
C ASP A 40 -3.56 8.16 -10.55
N ASN A 41 -2.98 7.54 -9.53
CA ASN A 41 -3.31 7.74 -8.12
C ASN A 41 -2.07 8.13 -7.31
N GLU A 42 -2.24 9.01 -6.33
CA GLU A 42 -1.18 9.39 -5.42
C GLU A 42 -1.05 8.36 -4.30
N VAL A 43 0.04 7.59 -4.34
CA VAL A 43 0.34 6.61 -3.29
C VAL A 43 1.57 7.04 -2.52
N PHE A 44 1.42 7.21 -1.22
CA PHE A 44 2.48 7.53 -0.28
C PHE A 44 2.81 6.32 0.58
N VAL A 45 4.10 6.08 0.81
CA VAL A 45 4.59 5.12 1.79
C VAL A 45 5.48 5.89 2.77
N ASN A 46 5.09 5.93 4.04
CA ASN A 46 5.72 6.73 5.09
C ASN A 46 5.89 8.20 4.64
N ASP A 47 4.80 8.79 4.13
CA ASP A 47 4.73 10.18 3.65
C ASP A 47 5.59 10.50 2.41
N CYS A 48 6.25 9.50 1.82
CA CYS A 48 6.99 9.62 0.56
C CYS A 48 6.18 9.08 -0.61
N ILE A 49 5.95 9.90 -1.65
CA ILE A 49 5.27 9.46 -2.88
C ILE A 49 6.04 8.33 -3.56
N THR A 50 5.33 7.30 -4.01
CA THR A 50 5.90 6.14 -4.69
C THR A 50 5.05 5.70 -5.87
N VAL A 51 5.71 5.50 -7.01
CA VAL A 51 5.08 4.98 -8.24
C VAL A 51 5.57 3.57 -8.60
N SER A 52 6.45 2.99 -7.77
CA SER A 52 7.02 1.66 -8.04
C SER A 52 6.19 0.54 -7.41
N ARG A 53 5.53 -0.27 -8.25
CA ARG A 53 4.79 -1.47 -7.83
C ARG A 53 5.64 -2.49 -7.06
N GLY A 54 6.95 -2.50 -7.30
CA GLY A 54 7.90 -3.43 -6.69
C GLY A 54 8.44 -2.98 -5.34
N LYS A 55 8.02 -1.81 -4.83
CA LYS A 55 8.45 -1.33 -3.52
C LYS A 55 8.02 -2.33 -2.44
N LYS A 56 8.99 -2.78 -1.64
CA LYS A 56 8.76 -3.68 -0.51
C LYS A 56 8.22 -2.88 0.66
N LEU A 57 7.24 -3.45 1.35
CA LEU A 57 6.57 -2.91 2.51
C LEU A 57 6.75 -3.89 3.66
N TYR A 58 7.20 -3.38 4.79
CA TYR A 58 7.55 -4.12 6.00
C TYR A 58 6.58 -3.77 7.14
N PRO A 59 6.44 -4.63 8.16
CA PRO A 59 5.64 -4.30 9.33
C PRO A 59 6.05 -2.95 9.93
N GLY A 60 5.07 -2.08 10.17
CA GLY A 60 5.24 -0.69 10.58
C GLY A 60 5.17 0.34 9.45
N ASP A 61 5.24 -0.10 8.18
CA ASP A 61 5.06 0.81 7.04
C ASP A 61 3.61 1.28 6.91
N LYS A 62 3.46 2.58 6.64
CA LYS A 62 2.17 3.25 6.47
C LYS A 62 1.96 3.63 5.03
N ILE A 63 0.82 3.23 4.47
CA ILE A 63 0.42 3.49 3.10
C ILE A 63 -0.75 4.46 3.13
N ASN A 64 -0.70 5.49 2.30
CA ASN A 64 -1.78 6.42 2.05
C ASN A 64 -2.05 6.46 0.56
N ILE A 65 -3.31 6.25 0.15
CA ILE A 65 -3.76 6.29 -1.25
C ILE A 65 -4.78 7.42 -1.39
N ASN A 66 -4.51 8.37 -2.27
CA ASN A 66 -5.35 9.54 -2.60
C ASN A 66 -5.85 10.31 -1.36
N ASN A 67 -5.05 10.32 -0.29
CA ASN A 67 -5.39 10.93 0.99
C ASN A 67 -6.71 10.45 1.62
N SER A 68 -7.21 9.31 1.16
CA SER A 68 -8.55 8.77 1.46
C SER A 68 -8.48 7.38 2.09
N LEU A 69 -7.58 6.53 1.60
CA LEU A 69 -7.36 5.19 2.14
C LEU A 69 -6.01 5.13 2.87
N PHE A 70 -6.01 4.56 4.06
CA PHE A 70 -4.85 4.51 4.93
C PHE A 70 -4.67 3.08 5.44
N PHE A 71 -3.49 2.51 5.22
CA PHE A 71 -3.15 1.14 5.62
C PHE A 71 -1.86 1.09 6.41
N GLU A 72 -1.77 0.23 7.40
CA GLU A 72 -0.54 -0.02 8.16
C GLU A 72 -0.20 -1.50 8.05
N ILE A 73 1.02 -1.84 7.62
CA ILE A 73 1.45 -3.23 7.57
C ILE A 73 1.72 -3.69 8.98
N THR A 74 1.08 -4.78 9.38
CA THR A 74 1.27 -5.41 10.68
C THR A 74 1.78 -6.84 10.50
N LYS A 75 2.31 -7.40 11.58
CA LYS A 75 2.59 -8.83 11.65
C LYS A 75 1.35 -9.54 12.19
#